data_AF-A0A969SJ95-F1
#
_entry.id   AF-A0A969SJ95-F1
#
_cell.length_a   1.000
_cell.length_b   1.000
_cell.length_c   1.000
_cell.angle_alpha   90.00
_cell.angle_beta   90.00
_cell.angle_gamma   90.00
#
_symmetry.space_group_name_H-M   'P 1'
#
loop_
_entity.id
_entity.type
_entity.pdbx_description
1 polymer ?
#
loop_
_entity_poly.entity_id
_entity_poly.type
_entity_poly.pdbx_seq_one_letter_code
_entity_poly.pdbx_strand_id
1 'polypeptide(L)'
;LLDEWGVDIAYSCSQKGLGCPPGASPLTLGPRAMEKLHQRRTKVANWYLDMTLLSKYWGEERTYHHTASINLYYALREALRLIAQEGIENSWQRHQKNAEYLWESLENFGLSLHVDKQFRLPTLTTVRIPQGVDGKAVARKLLNEHNIEIGGGLGELAGQVWRIGLMGFNSHKESVDRLLEALQQVLHEQQ
;
A
#
# COMPACT_ATOMS: atom_id res chain seq x y z
N LEU A 1 11.76 -12.75 -7.63
CA LEU A 1 10.67 -13.21 -6.73
C LEU A 1 9.43 -13.74 -7.45
N LEU A 2 8.67 -12.96 -8.25
CA LEU A 2 7.40 -13.45 -8.83
C LEU A 2 7.57 -14.74 -9.65
N ASP A 3 8.55 -14.76 -10.54
CA ASP A 3 8.88 -15.93 -11.36
C ASP A 3 9.39 -17.11 -10.50
N GLU A 4 10.25 -16.83 -9.51
CA GLU A 4 10.77 -17.84 -8.57
C GLU A 4 9.65 -18.48 -7.74
N TRP A 5 8.62 -17.71 -7.36
CA TRP A 5 7.45 -18.20 -6.63
C TRP A 5 6.43 -18.87 -7.55
N GLY A 6 6.62 -18.82 -8.87
CA GLY A 6 5.70 -19.39 -9.85
C GLY A 6 4.35 -18.68 -9.91
N VAL A 7 4.32 -17.36 -9.67
CA VAL A 7 3.10 -16.55 -9.71
C VAL A 7 2.66 -16.34 -11.15
N ASP A 8 1.42 -16.73 -11.48
CA ASP A 8 0.88 -16.58 -12.84
C ASP A 8 0.36 -15.19 -13.17
N ILE A 9 -0.21 -14.49 -12.18
CA ILE A 9 -0.75 -13.15 -12.33
C ILE A 9 -0.46 -12.36 -11.05
N ALA A 10 0.12 -11.19 -11.18
CA ALA A 10 0.28 -10.25 -10.07
C ALA A 10 -0.10 -8.84 -10.50
N TYR A 11 -0.81 -8.13 -9.63
CA TYR A 11 -1.10 -6.72 -9.81
C TYR A 11 -0.76 -5.95 -8.55
N SER A 12 -0.56 -4.64 -8.73
CA SER A 12 -0.33 -3.71 -7.63
C SER A 12 -1.09 -2.41 -7.91
N CYS A 13 -0.83 -1.36 -7.15
CA CYS A 13 -1.43 -0.05 -7.31
C CYS A 13 -0.40 1.06 -7.14
N SER A 14 -0.64 2.20 -7.79
CA SER A 14 0.27 3.34 -7.82
C SER A 14 0.43 4.06 -6.47
N GLN A 15 -0.59 4.11 -5.64
CA GLN A 15 -0.69 4.99 -4.46
C GLN A 15 -0.26 4.39 -3.12
N LYS A 16 0.57 3.34 -3.14
CA LYS A 16 1.04 2.67 -1.92
C LYS A 16 2.56 2.80 -1.81
N GLY A 17 3.28 1.68 -1.82
CA GLY A 17 4.74 1.67 -1.77
C GLY A 17 5.40 2.44 -2.92
N LEU A 18 4.71 2.60 -4.06
CA LEU A 18 5.20 3.37 -5.21
C LEU A 18 5.13 4.90 -5.01
N GLY A 19 4.31 5.42 -4.09
CA GLY A 19 4.19 6.87 -3.86
C GLY A 19 3.69 7.68 -5.07
N CYS A 20 3.01 7.05 -6.03
CA CYS A 20 2.43 7.69 -7.22
C CYS A 20 0.96 8.06 -6.97
N PRO A 21 0.39 9.09 -7.61
CA PRO A 21 -1.05 9.37 -7.55
C PRO A 21 -1.91 8.13 -7.85
N PRO A 22 -3.08 7.97 -7.21
CA PRO A 22 -3.98 6.85 -7.47
C PRO A 22 -4.55 6.89 -8.89
N GLY A 23 -4.82 5.71 -9.45
CA GLY A 23 -5.50 5.56 -10.74
C GLY A 23 -4.84 4.56 -11.70
N ALA A 24 -3.66 4.03 -11.35
CA ALA A 24 -2.94 3.05 -12.17
C ALA A 24 -2.72 1.76 -11.38
N SER A 25 -2.78 0.64 -12.10
CA SER A 25 -2.52 -0.70 -11.57
C SER A 25 -1.50 -1.40 -12.45
N PRO A 26 -0.21 -1.41 -12.07
CA PRO A 26 0.78 -2.28 -12.72
C PRO A 26 0.33 -3.73 -12.61
N LEU A 27 0.44 -4.46 -13.72
CA LEU A 27 -0.03 -5.83 -13.87
C LEU A 27 1.01 -6.64 -14.65
N THR A 28 1.26 -7.86 -14.22
CA THR A 28 2.06 -8.84 -14.96
C THR A 28 1.30 -10.16 -15.09
N LEU A 29 1.45 -10.82 -16.24
CA LEU A 29 0.89 -12.13 -16.55
C LEU A 29 2.03 -13.03 -17.03
N GLY A 30 2.22 -14.15 -16.34
CA GLY A 30 3.15 -15.19 -16.73
C GLY A 30 2.66 -16.03 -17.92
N PRO A 31 3.52 -16.91 -18.48
CA PRO A 31 3.21 -17.67 -19.69
C PRO A 31 1.94 -18.52 -19.59
N ARG A 32 1.71 -19.20 -18.46
CA ARG A 32 0.52 -20.04 -18.24
C ARG A 32 -0.78 -19.21 -18.23
N ALA A 33 -0.74 -18.01 -17.67
CA ALA A 33 -1.89 -17.09 -17.66
C ALA A 33 -2.21 -16.59 -19.08
N MET A 34 -1.18 -16.23 -19.85
CA MET A 34 -1.33 -15.81 -21.24
C MET A 34 -1.84 -16.94 -22.13
N GLU A 35 -1.32 -18.16 -21.98
CA GLU A 35 -1.81 -19.33 -22.72
C GLU A 35 -3.30 -19.58 -22.43
N LYS A 36 -3.70 -19.58 -21.16
CA LYS A 36 -5.11 -19.73 -20.76
C LYS A 36 -6.00 -18.63 -21.35
N LEU A 37 -5.50 -17.40 -21.43
CA LEU A 37 -6.21 -16.28 -22.03
C LEU A 37 -6.41 -16.50 -23.55
N HIS A 38 -5.39 -17.00 -24.25
CA HIS A 38 -5.45 -17.28 -25.69
C HIS A 38 -6.33 -18.49 -26.04
N GLN A 39 -6.44 -19.49 -25.15
CA GLN A 39 -7.26 -20.68 -25.36
C GLN A 39 -8.76 -20.50 -25.03
N ARG A 40 -9.19 -19.29 -24.68
CA ARG A 40 -10.59 -19.02 -24.36
C ARG A 40 -11.51 -19.34 -25.55
N ARG A 41 -12.60 -20.09 -25.27
CA ARG A 41 -13.65 -20.38 -26.26
C ARG A 41 -14.71 -19.28 -26.37
N THR A 42 -14.76 -18.39 -25.39
CA THR A 42 -15.67 -17.24 -25.35
C THR A 42 -14.89 -15.94 -25.22
N LYS A 43 -15.44 -14.87 -25.79
CA LYS A 43 -14.85 -13.52 -25.70
C LYS A 43 -14.73 -13.09 -24.24
N VAL A 44 -13.77 -12.21 -23.93
CA VAL A 44 -13.77 -11.50 -22.65
C VAL A 44 -14.99 -10.58 -22.64
N ALA A 45 -15.79 -10.66 -21.57
CA ALA A 45 -17.06 -9.93 -21.50
C ALA A 45 -16.87 -8.41 -21.36
N ASN A 46 -15.79 -8.01 -20.67
CA ASN A 46 -15.43 -6.61 -20.48
C ASN A 46 -14.34 -6.24 -21.49
N TRP A 47 -14.72 -5.46 -22.51
CA TRP A 47 -13.80 -4.98 -23.54
C TRP A 47 -12.64 -4.16 -22.95
N TYR A 48 -12.92 -3.26 -21.99
CA TYR A 48 -11.91 -2.37 -21.40
C TYR A 48 -10.82 -3.13 -20.62
N LEU A 49 -11.18 -4.29 -20.08
CA LEU A 49 -10.28 -5.18 -19.34
C LEU A 49 -9.87 -6.42 -20.15
N ASP A 50 -10.07 -6.42 -21.47
CA ASP A 50 -9.63 -7.52 -22.33
C ASP A 50 -8.12 -7.48 -22.50
N MET A 51 -7.43 -8.36 -21.75
CA MET A 51 -5.98 -8.47 -21.79
C MET A 51 -5.43 -8.87 -23.18
N THR A 52 -6.25 -9.49 -24.06
CA THR A 52 -5.82 -9.79 -25.43
C THR A 52 -5.77 -8.55 -26.30
N LEU A 53 -6.63 -7.56 -26.03
CA LEU A 53 -6.62 -6.28 -26.73
C LEU A 53 -5.55 -5.36 -26.13
N LEU A 54 -5.44 -5.34 -24.80
CA LEU A 54 -4.42 -4.57 -24.10
C LEU A 54 -3.00 -5.05 -24.43
N SER A 55 -2.78 -6.36 -24.64
CA SER A 55 -1.47 -6.87 -25.07
C SER A 55 -1.08 -6.34 -26.45
N LYS A 56 -2.05 -6.14 -27.36
CA LYS A 56 -1.79 -5.54 -28.69
C LYS A 56 -1.52 -4.04 -28.60
N TYR A 57 -2.19 -3.34 -27.68
CA TYR A 57 -1.97 -1.92 -27.44
C TYR A 57 -0.60 -1.64 -26.82
N TRP A 58 -0.21 -2.41 -25.81
CA TRP A 58 1.06 -2.25 -25.09
C TRP A 58 2.25 -2.96 -25.76
N GLY A 59 1.99 -3.98 -26.58
CA GLY A 59 2.99 -4.74 -27.31
C GLY A 59 3.44 -4.09 -28.61
N GLU A 60 4.02 -4.89 -29.49
CA GLU A 60 4.65 -4.43 -30.73
C GLU A 60 3.64 -3.92 -31.77
N GLU A 61 2.43 -4.49 -31.82
CA GLU A 61 1.39 -4.10 -32.78
C GLU A 61 0.90 -2.65 -32.60
N ARG A 62 0.97 -2.12 -31.38
CA ARG A 62 0.50 -0.75 -31.01
C ARG A 62 -0.92 -0.43 -31.50
N THR A 63 -1.81 -1.44 -31.51
CA THR A 63 -3.20 -1.25 -31.94
C THR A 63 -3.93 -0.31 -30.98
N TYR A 64 -4.60 0.73 -31.50
CA TYR A 64 -5.40 1.63 -30.66
C TYR A 64 -6.48 0.86 -29.88
N HIS A 65 -6.42 0.95 -28.56
CA HIS A 65 -7.44 0.42 -27.65
C HIS A 65 -8.22 1.56 -27.00
N HIS A 66 -7.55 2.39 -26.22
CA HIS A 66 -8.12 3.52 -25.51
C HIS A 66 -7.08 4.64 -25.40
N THR A 67 -7.54 5.85 -25.11
CA THR A 67 -6.64 6.94 -24.74
C THR A 67 -6.17 6.74 -23.30
N ALA A 68 -4.90 6.36 -23.15
CA ALA A 68 -4.28 6.21 -21.86
C ALA A 68 -4.18 7.53 -21.08
N SER A 69 -4.15 7.44 -19.75
CA SER A 69 -3.93 8.60 -18.86
C SER A 69 -2.45 9.01 -18.88
N ILE A 70 -2.09 9.90 -19.81
CA ILE A 70 -0.72 10.32 -20.09
C ILE A 70 -0.02 10.85 -18.83
N ASN A 71 -0.67 11.78 -18.10
CA ASN A 71 -0.10 12.38 -16.89
C ASN A 71 0.19 11.33 -15.81
N LEU A 72 -0.72 10.36 -15.65
CA LEU A 72 -0.54 9.28 -14.68
C LEU A 72 0.59 8.34 -15.09
N TYR A 73 0.82 8.13 -16.38
CA TYR A 73 1.95 7.32 -16.86
C TYR A 73 3.29 8.04 -16.65
N TYR A 74 3.33 9.36 -16.79
CA TYR A 74 4.53 10.12 -16.42
C TYR A 74 4.82 10.01 -14.92
N ALA A 75 3.80 10.15 -14.07
CA ALA A 75 3.96 9.98 -12.63
C ALA A 75 4.38 8.55 -12.25
N LEU A 76 3.78 7.52 -12.85
CA LEU A 76 4.12 6.13 -12.60
C LEU A 76 5.54 5.80 -13.08
N ARG A 77 5.94 6.27 -14.26
CA ARG A 77 7.31 6.12 -14.76
C ARG A 77 8.31 6.72 -13.78
N GLU A 78 8.02 7.90 -13.24
CA GLU A 78 8.90 8.57 -12.29
C GLU A 78 8.98 7.82 -10.95
N ALA A 79 7.86 7.36 -10.41
CA ALA A 79 7.84 6.52 -9.21
C ALA A 79 8.69 5.24 -9.37
N LEU A 80 8.56 4.56 -10.51
CA LEU A 80 9.37 3.38 -10.83
C LEU A 80 10.86 3.73 -10.98
N ARG A 81 11.17 4.88 -11.60
CA ARG A 81 12.55 5.38 -11.75
C ARG A 81 13.19 5.64 -10.39
N LEU A 82 12.47 6.25 -9.45
CA LEU A 82 12.96 6.53 -8.10
C LEU A 82 13.25 5.24 -7.31
N ILE A 83 12.37 4.24 -7.41
CA ILE A 83 12.61 2.93 -6.77
C ILE A 83 13.79 2.21 -7.42
N ALA A 84 13.94 2.28 -8.75
CA ALA A 84 15.09 1.70 -9.43
C ALA A 84 16.41 2.39 -9.03
N GLN A 85 16.38 3.69 -8.73
CA GLN A 85 17.54 4.42 -8.21
C GLN A 85 17.86 4.08 -6.76
N GLU A 86 16.85 3.92 -5.91
CA GLU A 86 17.02 3.47 -4.52
C GLU A 86 17.55 2.02 -4.47
N GLY A 87 17.08 1.16 -5.38
CA GLY A 87 17.23 -0.28 -5.31
C GLY A 87 16.04 -0.91 -4.57
N ILE A 88 15.45 -1.96 -5.14
CA ILE A 88 14.21 -2.54 -4.60
C ILE A 88 14.42 -3.16 -3.21
N GLU A 89 15.56 -3.82 -2.99
CA GLU A 89 15.93 -4.40 -1.70
C GLU A 89 16.17 -3.32 -0.63
N ASN A 90 16.81 -2.21 -1.01
CA ASN A 90 17.01 -1.06 -0.11
C ASN A 90 15.67 -0.46 0.29
N SER A 91 14.74 -0.37 -0.65
CA SER A 91 13.37 0.07 -0.37
C SER A 91 12.69 -0.86 0.64
N TRP A 92 12.78 -2.18 0.47
CA TRP A 92 12.24 -3.16 1.42
C TRP A 92 12.87 -3.02 2.82
N GLN A 93 14.19 -2.92 2.89
CA GLN A 93 14.91 -2.75 4.15
C GLN A 93 14.53 -1.45 4.88
N ARG A 94 14.38 -0.34 4.14
CA ARG A 94 13.91 0.93 4.71
C ARG A 94 12.52 0.79 5.31
N HIS A 95 11.59 0.15 4.60
CA HIS A 95 10.24 -0.09 5.12
C HIS A 95 10.25 -1.01 6.34
N GLN A 96 11.03 -2.09 6.31
CA GLN A 96 11.17 -3.00 7.45
C GLN A 96 11.69 -2.26 8.69
N LYS A 97 12.81 -1.54 8.55
CA LYS A 97 13.46 -0.81 9.65
C LYS A 97 12.53 0.21 10.30
N ASN A 98 11.80 1.00 9.49
CA ASN A 98 10.88 2.00 10.03
C ASN A 98 9.63 1.37 10.64
N ALA A 99 9.15 0.24 10.10
CA ALA A 99 8.04 -0.50 10.68
C ALA A 99 8.42 -1.12 12.03
N GLU A 100 9.59 -1.75 12.14
CA GLU A 100 10.10 -2.29 13.41
C GLU A 100 10.25 -1.20 14.46
N TYR A 101 10.81 -0.05 14.08
CA TYR A 101 10.91 1.10 14.98
C TYR A 101 9.54 1.61 15.44
N LEU A 102 8.55 1.69 14.55
CA LEU A 102 7.17 2.01 14.90
C LEU A 102 6.60 0.97 15.87
N TRP A 103 6.79 -0.32 15.60
CA TRP A 103 6.23 -1.40 16.41
C TRP A 103 6.77 -1.37 17.84
N GLU A 104 8.09 -1.29 17.98
CA GLU A 104 8.76 -1.25 19.28
C GLU A 104 8.34 0.00 20.06
N SER A 105 8.23 1.15 19.40
CA SER A 105 7.82 2.40 20.05
C SER A 105 6.37 2.36 20.53
N LEU A 106 5.44 1.82 19.72
CA LEU A 106 4.04 1.66 20.11
C LEU A 106 3.89 0.67 21.28
N GLU A 107 4.60 -0.45 21.24
CA GLU A 107 4.60 -1.45 22.32
C GLU A 107 5.18 -0.86 23.62
N ASN A 108 6.25 -0.06 23.53
CA ASN A 108 6.83 0.65 24.68
C ASN A 108 5.87 1.70 25.28
N PHE A 109 4.95 2.24 24.48
CA PHE A 109 3.87 3.13 24.96
C PHE A 109 2.70 2.37 25.59
N GLY A 110 2.77 1.05 25.68
CA GLY A 110 1.72 0.20 26.22
C GLY A 110 0.58 -0.10 25.23
N LEU A 111 0.74 0.23 23.94
CA LEU A 111 -0.22 -0.14 22.91
C LEU A 111 0.03 -1.56 22.42
N SER A 112 -1.05 -2.31 22.19
CA SER A 112 -0.96 -3.67 21.65
C SER A 112 -1.16 -3.68 20.14
N LEU A 113 -0.29 -4.38 19.42
CA LEU A 113 -0.45 -4.59 17.98
C LEU A 113 -1.34 -5.82 17.72
N HIS A 114 -2.19 -5.73 16.70
CA HIS A 114 -3.22 -6.75 16.46
C HIS A 114 -2.65 -8.07 15.94
N VAL A 115 -1.60 -7.99 15.12
CA VAL A 115 -0.98 -9.13 14.42
C VAL A 115 0.33 -9.53 15.09
N ASP A 116 0.57 -10.84 15.23
CA ASP A 116 1.82 -11.40 15.76
C ASP A 116 3.03 -10.96 14.93
N LYS A 117 4.15 -10.68 15.60
CA LYS A 117 5.34 -10.05 15.00
C LYS A 117 5.79 -10.69 13.67
N GLN A 118 5.81 -12.01 13.59
CA GLN A 118 6.24 -12.77 12.41
C GLN A 118 5.33 -12.61 11.17
N PHE A 119 4.09 -12.16 11.35
CA PHE A 119 3.10 -11.99 10.28
C PHE A 119 2.79 -10.52 9.98
N ARG A 120 3.48 -9.57 10.62
CA ARG A 120 3.24 -8.13 10.43
C ARG A 120 3.68 -7.69 9.04
N LEU A 121 2.82 -6.93 8.38
CA LEU A 121 3.14 -6.27 7.11
C LEU A 121 3.87 -4.94 7.40
N PRO A 122 5.09 -4.71 6.88
CA PRO A 122 5.83 -3.47 7.17
C PRO A 122 5.12 -2.19 6.72
N THR A 123 4.35 -2.27 5.64
CA THR A 123 3.71 -1.09 5.05
C THR A 123 2.41 -0.68 5.73
N LEU A 124 1.86 -1.50 6.63
CA LEU A 124 0.61 -1.21 7.34
C LEU A 124 0.55 -1.92 8.70
N THR A 125 0.62 -1.13 9.77
CA THR A 125 0.54 -1.62 11.14
C THR A 125 -0.89 -1.50 11.67
N THR A 126 -1.40 -2.56 12.29
CA THR A 126 -2.70 -2.58 12.96
C THR A 126 -2.51 -2.49 14.47
N VAL A 127 -2.99 -1.38 15.06
CA VAL A 127 -2.84 -1.08 16.50
C VAL A 127 -4.21 -1.24 17.16
N ARG A 128 -4.31 -2.01 18.24
CA ARG A 128 -5.56 -2.15 19.00
C ARG A 128 -5.88 -0.85 19.73
N ILE A 129 -7.13 -0.41 19.61
CA ILE A 129 -7.63 0.74 20.36
C ILE A 129 -7.75 0.32 21.83
N PRO A 130 -7.14 1.04 22.78
CA PRO A 130 -7.26 0.71 24.20
C PRO A 130 -8.70 0.77 24.69
N GLN A 131 -9.04 -0.03 25.70
CA GLN A 131 -10.36 -0.03 26.30
C GLN A 131 -10.71 1.38 26.83
N GLY A 132 -11.92 1.85 26.53
CA GLY A 132 -12.40 3.17 26.96
C GLY A 132 -11.97 4.33 26.06
N VAL A 133 -11.05 4.12 25.12
CA VAL A 133 -10.62 5.17 24.17
C VAL A 133 -11.57 5.23 22.97
N ASP A 134 -12.05 6.44 22.64
CA ASP A 134 -12.75 6.67 21.38
C ASP A 134 -11.74 6.77 20.23
N GLY A 135 -11.55 5.67 19.51
CA GLY A 135 -10.61 5.62 18.39
C GLY A 135 -10.91 6.58 17.24
N LYS A 136 -12.18 6.97 17.03
CA LYS A 136 -12.54 7.95 16.00
C LYS A 136 -12.20 9.36 16.45
N ALA A 137 -12.40 9.68 17.73
CA ALA A 137 -12.01 10.96 18.29
C ALA A 137 -10.50 11.17 18.19
N VAL A 138 -9.70 10.17 18.58
CA VAL A 138 -8.23 10.20 18.45
C VAL A 138 -7.80 10.44 17.00
N ALA A 139 -8.32 9.66 16.05
CA ALA A 139 -7.97 9.81 14.63
C ALA A 139 -8.37 11.19 14.07
N ARG A 140 -9.52 11.73 14.49
CA ARG A 140 -9.97 13.07 14.11
C ARG A 140 -9.06 14.15 14.66
N LYS A 141 -8.58 14.00 15.90
CA LYS A 141 -7.70 14.96 16.55
C LYS A 141 -6.32 15.00 15.90
N LEU A 142 -5.75 13.82 15.62
CA LEU A 142 -4.52 13.69 14.82
C LEU A 142 -4.64 14.40 13.46
N LEU A 143 -5.77 14.22 12.77
CA LEU A 143 -6.00 14.87 11.48
C LEU A 143 -6.12 16.40 11.62
N ASN A 144 -6.96 16.87 12.52
CA ASN A 144 -7.33 18.29 12.59
C ASN A 144 -6.26 19.16 13.27
N GLU A 145 -5.54 18.63 14.25
CA GLU A 145 -4.60 19.41 15.08
C GLU A 145 -3.14 19.15 14.69
N HIS A 146 -2.83 17.96 14.16
CA HIS A 146 -1.46 17.58 13.80
C HIS A 146 -1.26 17.35 12.29
N ASN A 147 -2.33 17.42 11.49
CA ASN A 147 -2.32 17.14 10.05
C ASN A 147 -1.78 15.73 9.73
N ILE A 148 -2.18 14.74 10.54
CA ILE A 148 -1.78 13.34 10.44
C ILE A 148 -3.02 12.46 10.27
N GLU A 149 -3.09 11.76 9.15
CA GLU A 149 -4.18 10.81 8.88
C GLU A 149 -3.78 9.38 9.26
N ILE A 150 -4.62 8.74 10.09
CA ILE A 150 -4.58 7.30 10.34
C ILE A 150 -5.92 6.67 9.98
N GLY A 151 -5.91 5.44 9.47
CA GLY A 151 -7.13 4.73 9.11
C GLY A 151 -7.79 4.07 10.32
N GLY A 152 -9.12 3.96 10.32
CA GLY A 152 -9.82 3.02 11.21
C GLY A 152 -9.77 1.58 10.67
N GLY A 153 -10.05 0.61 11.52
CA GLY A 153 -10.33 -0.77 11.12
C GLY A 153 -11.52 -0.88 10.15
N LEU A 154 -11.55 -1.96 9.39
CA LEU A 154 -12.59 -2.24 8.39
C LEU A 154 -13.23 -3.60 8.68
N GLY A 155 -14.50 -3.77 8.28
CA GLY A 155 -15.22 -5.04 8.48
C GLY A 155 -15.28 -5.42 9.96
N GLU A 156 -14.88 -6.65 10.27
CA GLU A 156 -14.86 -7.20 11.63
C GLU A 156 -13.99 -6.40 12.61
N LEU A 157 -12.98 -5.66 12.11
CA LEU A 157 -12.10 -4.85 12.95
C LEU A 157 -12.54 -3.39 13.09
N ALA A 158 -13.70 -3.02 12.53
CA ALA A 158 -14.21 -1.65 12.62
C ALA A 158 -14.41 -1.24 14.08
N GLY A 159 -13.81 -0.10 14.47
CA GLY A 159 -13.84 0.42 15.84
C GLY A 159 -12.93 -0.31 16.84
N GLN A 160 -12.20 -1.35 16.43
CA GLN A 160 -11.32 -2.12 17.31
C GLN A 160 -9.83 -1.81 17.13
N VAL A 161 -9.44 -1.34 15.93
CA VAL A 161 -8.04 -1.03 15.59
C VAL A 161 -7.92 0.29 14.84
N TRP A 162 -6.75 0.90 14.95
CA TRP A 162 -6.22 1.85 13.98
C TRP A 162 -5.32 1.14 12.97
N ARG A 163 -5.22 1.70 11.77
CA ARG A 163 -4.33 1.29 10.69
C ARG A 163 -3.37 2.44 10.38
N ILE A 164 -2.10 2.23 10.71
CA ILE A 164 -1.02 3.19 10.49
C ILE A 164 -0.24 2.74 9.25
N GLY A 165 -0.22 3.57 8.21
CA GLY A 165 0.48 3.27 6.95
C GLY A 165 1.87 3.89 6.92
N LEU A 166 2.89 3.07 6.64
CA LEU A 166 4.24 3.51 6.29
C LEU A 166 4.53 3.08 4.86
N MET A 167 4.25 3.94 3.90
CA MET A 167 4.21 3.57 2.48
C MET A 167 5.02 4.55 1.64
N GLY A 168 5.90 4.03 0.79
CA GLY A 168 6.64 4.80 -0.20
C GLY A 168 7.44 5.93 0.45
N PHE A 169 7.11 7.16 0.09
CA PHE A 169 7.75 8.38 0.62
C PHE A 169 7.58 8.54 2.14
N ASN A 170 6.42 8.16 2.70
CA ASN A 170 6.15 8.33 4.14
C ASN A 170 6.83 7.27 5.03
N SER A 171 7.55 6.32 4.45
CA SER A 171 8.34 5.35 5.21
C SER A 171 9.71 5.93 5.54
N HIS A 172 9.73 6.92 6.43
CA HIS A 172 10.89 7.62 6.99
C HIS A 172 10.76 7.74 8.52
N LYS A 173 11.89 7.81 9.23
CA LYS A 173 11.90 7.85 10.70
C LYS A 173 11.15 9.07 11.22
N GLU A 174 11.31 10.21 10.57
CA GLU A 174 10.68 11.48 10.93
C GLU A 174 9.16 11.41 10.85
N SER A 175 8.60 10.62 9.91
CA SER A 175 7.16 10.38 9.85
C SER A 175 6.67 9.55 11.03
N VAL A 176 7.47 8.57 11.46
CA VAL A 176 7.19 7.75 12.64
C VAL A 176 7.28 8.59 13.91
N ASP A 177 8.34 9.38 14.07
CA ASP A 177 8.56 10.27 15.23
C ASP A 177 7.38 11.24 15.42
N ARG A 178 6.99 11.95 14.35
CA ARG A 178 5.87 12.89 14.37
C ARG A 178 4.55 12.24 14.76
N LEU A 179 4.30 11.02 14.28
CA LEU A 179 3.09 10.28 14.63
C LEU A 179 3.12 9.85 16.10
N LEU A 180 4.23 9.33 16.59
CA LEU A 180 4.37 8.86 17.97
C LEU A 180 4.17 10.00 18.97
N GLU A 181 4.79 11.15 18.73
CA GLU A 181 4.64 12.36 19.55
C GLU A 181 3.18 12.82 19.61
N ALA A 182 2.54 12.99 18.45
CA ALA A 182 1.15 13.43 18.36
C ALA A 182 0.18 12.40 18.99
N LEU A 183 0.39 11.11 18.72
CA LEU A 183 -0.46 10.05 19.27
C LEU A 183 -0.36 10.00 20.80
N GLN A 184 0.85 10.14 21.36
CA GLN A 184 1.05 10.15 22.80
C GLN A 184 0.34 11.35 23.45
N GLN A 185 0.48 12.55 22.86
CA GLN A 185 -0.22 13.75 23.34
C GLN A 185 -1.74 13.55 23.33
N VAL A 186 -2.30 13.13 22.19
CA VAL A 186 -3.75 12.96 22.02
C VAL A 186 -4.30 11.88 22.96
N LEU A 187 -3.57 10.80 23.20
CA LEU A 187 -3.98 9.73 24.11
C LEU A 187 -3.99 10.17 25.58
N HIS A 188 -3.01 10.98 26.02
CA HIS A 188 -3.01 11.52 27.38
C HIS A 188 -4.21 12.43 27.65
N GLU A 189 -4.71 13.15 26.65
CA GLU A 189 -5.88 14.04 26.79
C GLU A 189 -7.22 13.30 26.81
N GLN A 190 -7.24 11.99 26.55
CA GLN A 190 -8.43 11.13 26.63
C GLN A 190 -8.55 10.40 27.98
N GLN A 191 -7.56 10.54 28.86
CA GLN A 191 -7.54 10.00 30.23
C GLN A 191 -8.05 11.06 31.22
#